data_AF-A0A967SMM3-F1
#
_entry.id   AF-A0A967SMM3-F1
#
_cell.length_a   1.000
_cell.length_b   1.000
_cell.length_c   1.000
_cell.angle_alpha   90.00
_cell.angle_beta   90.00
_cell.angle_gamma   90.00
#
_symmetry.space_group_name_H-M   'P 1'
#
loop_
_entity.id
_entity.type
_entity.pdbx_description
1 polymer ?
#
loop_
_entity_poly.entity_id
_entity_poly.type
_entity_poly.pdbx_seq_one_letter_code
_entity_poly.pdbx_strand_id
1 'polypeptide(L)'
;MYPFVVCLTHDVDRVVKTYQYISHALKALIQRKGDRVFYHLTSLFGSNPYWNFKEIMRIEESFDVRSTLFFLNESFPFKLFSISNWNRSLGYYKFVDPKIREIIKTFDRGGWEIGLHGSYNSYRNLALLKSEKHALEEIVGHEVIGVRQHYLNLVIPDTWRIQKEVDFKYDASLGIKNNVGFLENHYYPFRDEASGMVVLPLAIMDKYLFDLSIHLDDAWNRCLMVIDEAEKKGALLVVLWHQRVFNEKEFPGYKLIYTKIIEECKRRNALFKVGREVYEEFSDK
;
A
#
# COMPACT_ATOMS: atom_id res chain seq x y z
N MET A 1 16.09 21.80 -11.52
CA MET A 1 14.68 21.53 -11.16
C MET A 1 14.55 20.02 -11.11
N TYR A 2 14.07 19.45 -10.00
CA TYR A 2 13.84 18.01 -9.94
C TYR A 2 12.71 17.62 -10.91
N PRO A 3 12.77 16.44 -11.55
CA PRO A 3 11.70 15.98 -12.42
C PRO A 3 10.46 15.61 -11.60
N PHE A 4 9.27 15.76 -12.18
CA PHE A 4 8.04 15.21 -11.61
C PHE A 4 8.08 13.68 -11.72
N VAL A 5 8.20 13.00 -10.58
CA VAL A 5 8.31 11.54 -10.46
C VAL A 5 7.07 10.98 -9.78
N VAL A 6 6.55 9.85 -10.26
CA VAL A 6 5.46 9.11 -9.64
C VAL A 6 5.98 7.76 -9.17
N CYS A 7 5.72 7.44 -7.90
CA CYS A 7 5.98 6.13 -7.31
C CYS A 7 4.64 5.50 -6.92
N LEU A 8 4.20 4.54 -7.73
CA LEU A 8 3.00 3.77 -7.47
C LEU A 8 3.33 2.68 -6.45
N THR A 9 2.48 2.51 -5.44
CA THR A 9 2.69 1.52 -4.39
C THR A 9 1.39 0.82 -4.00
N HIS A 10 1.52 -0.43 -3.56
CA HIS A 10 0.40 -1.22 -3.08
C HIS A 10 0.71 -1.88 -1.74
N ASP A 11 -0.22 -1.76 -0.80
CA ASP A 11 -0.18 -2.53 0.44
C ASP A 11 -1.08 -3.77 0.29
N VAL A 12 -0.47 -4.93 0.48
CA VAL A 12 -1.14 -6.24 0.38
C VAL A 12 -1.43 -6.75 1.79
N ASP A 13 -2.44 -6.16 2.43
CA ASP A 13 -2.80 -6.52 3.81
C ASP A 13 -3.48 -7.89 3.88
N ARG A 14 -4.56 -8.02 3.10
CA ARG A 14 -5.46 -9.16 3.15
C ARG A 14 -5.78 -9.60 1.75
N VAL A 15 -5.76 -10.90 1.57
CA VAL A 15 -6.06 -11.55 0.28
C VAL A 15 -7.34 -12.35 0.32
N VAL A 16 -7.94 -12.58 1.50
CA VAL A 16 -9.19 -13.34 1.68
C VAL A 16 -10.20 -12.53 2.49
N LYS A 17 -11.48 -12.80 2.28
CA LYS A 17 -12.56 -12.31 3.14
C LYS A 17 -12.63 -13.11 4.44
N THR A 18 -12.88 -12.43 5.56
CA THR A 18 -13.09 -13.04 6.89
C THR A 18 -14.28 -12.44 7.64
N TYR A 19 -14.52 -12.89 8.88
CA TYR A 19 -15.69 -12.63 9.77
C TYR A 19 -16.19 -11.17 9.89
N GLN A 20 -15.36 -10.16 9.59
CA GLN A 20 -15.77 -8.75 9.52
C GLN A 20 -16.96 -8.52 8.58
N TYR A 21 -17.21 -9.45 7.66
CA TYR A 21 -18.37 -9.41 6.79
C TYR A 21 -19.69 -9.84 7.43
N ILE A 22 -19.71 -10.57 8.56
CA ILE A 22 -20.95 -10.76 9.33
C ILE A 22 -21.46 -9.39 9.79
N SER A 23 -20.57 -8.53 10.28
CA SER A 23 -20.91 -7.15 10.64
C SER A 23 -21.30 -6.27 9.45
N HIS A 24 -20.65 -6.40 8.29
CA HIS A 24 -21.05 -5.65 7.09
C HIS A 24 -22.36 -6.14 6.46
N ALA A 25 -22.62 -7.45 6.48
CA ALA A 25 -23.89 -8.04 6.04
C ALA A 25 -25.05 -7.62 6.97
N LEU A 26 -24.84 -7.63 8.28
CA LEU A 26 -25.79 -7.07 9.27
C LEU A 26 -26.03 -5.57 9.01
N LYS A 27 -24.97 -4.79 8.74
CA LYS A 27 -25.09 -3.37 8.41
C LYS A 27 -25.83 -3.13 7.08
N ALA A 28 -25.62 -3.98 6.07
CA ALA A 28 -26.33 -3.92 4.78
C ALA A 28 -27.81 -4.35 4.89
N LEU A 29 -28.11 -5.32 5.77
CA LEU A 29 -29.46 -5.71 6.18
C LEU A 29 -30.20 -4.53 6.86
N ILE A 30 -29.53 -3.85 7.80
CA ILE A 30 -30.06 -2.65 8.46
C ILE A 30 -30.32 -1.52 7.43
N GLN A 31 -29.49 -1.43 6.39
CA GLN A 31 -29.63 -0.45 5.30
C GLN A 31 -30.60 -0.85 4.17
N ARG A 32 -31.30 -2.00 4.29
CA ARG A 32 -32.26 -2.52 3.29
C ARG A 32 -31.70 -2.65 1.86
N LYS A 33 -30.41 -2.98 1.71
CA LYS A 33 -29.75 -3.21 0.41
C LYS A 33 -29.66 -4.70 0.09
N GLY A 34 -30.77 -5.32 -0.33
CA GLY A 34 -30.91 -6.77 -0.54
C GLY A 34 -29.82 -7.40 -1.44
N ASP A 35 -29.47 -6.74 -2.55
CA ASP A 35 -28.47 -7.26 -3.49
C ASP A 35 -27.06 -7.37 -2.89
N ARG A 36 -26.70 -6.46 -1.97
CA ARG A 36 -25.40 -6.53 -1.25
C ARG A 36 -25.38 -7.68 -0.26
N VAL A 37 -26.50 -7.98 0.40
CA VAL A 37 -26.60 -9.08 1.36
C VAL A 37 -26.35 -10.42 0.64
N PHE A 38 -26.99 -10.63 -0.51
CA PHE A 38 -26.78 -11.83 -1.32
C PHE A 38 -25.35 -11.96 -1.85
N TYR A 39 -24.74 -10.85 -2.31
CA TYR A 39 -23.35 -10.83 -2.74
C TYR A 39 -22.37 -11.20 -1.61
N HIS A 40 -22.56 -10.67 -0.40
CA HIS A 40 -21.65 -10.97 0.71
C HIS A 40 -21.73 -12.44 1.14
N LEU A 41 -22.93 -13.04 1.14
CA LEU A 41 -23.14 -14.46 1.43
C LEU A 41 -22.56 -15.38 0.34
N THR A 42 -22.75 -15.05 -0.94
CA THR A 42 -22.25 -15.87 -2.06
C THR A 42 -20.76 -15.69 -2.34
N SER A 43 -20.19 -14.53 -2.03
CA SER A 43 -18.75 -14.25 -2.21
C SER A 43 -17.83 -15.05 -1.29
N LEU A 44 -18.39 -15.79 -0.32
CA LEU A 44 -17.68 -16.78 0.49
C LEU A 44 -17.48 -18.11 -0.25
N PHE A 45 -18.29 -18.38 -1.28
CA PHE A 45 -18.31 -19.64 -2.03
C PHE A 45 -17.86 -19.49 -3.50
N GLY A 46 -17.44 -18.29 -3.91
CA GLY A 46 -17.03 -17.94 -5.29
C GLY A 46 -15.56 -17.54 -5.45
N SER A 47 -15.22 -16.84 -6.54
CA SER A 47 -13.87 -16.32 -6.77
C SER A 47 -13.47 -15.33 -5.68
N ASN A 48 -12.23 -15.45 -5.20
CA ASN A 48 -11.76 -14.67 -4.07
C ASN A 48 -11.78 -13.16 -4.38
N PRO A 49 -12.66 -12.38 -3.74
CA PRO A 49 -12.94 -10.98 -4.10
C PRO A 49 -11.80 -10.03 -3.76
N TYR A 50 -10.82 -10.48 -2.97
CA TYR A 50 -9.60 -9.76 -2.62
C TYR A 50 -8.37 -10.37 -3.31
N TRP A 51 -8.56 -11.10 -4.41
CA TRP A 51 -7.45 -11.59 -5.24
C TRP A 51 -7.37 -10.80 -6.55
N ASN A 52 -7.18 -9.47 -6.45
CA ASN A 52 -7.24 -8.57 -7.61
C ASN A 52 -5.87 -8.33 -8.29
N PHE A 53 -4.86 -9.14 -7.98
CA PHE A 53 -3.50 -8.97 -8.49
C PHE A 53 -3.39 -8.92 -10.02
N LYS A 54 -4.18 -9.75 -10.72
CA LYS A 54 -4.20 -9.75 -12.20
C LYS A 54 -4.70 -8.42 -12.77
N GLU A 55 -5.62 -7.75 -12.08
CA GLU A 55 -6.15 -6.47 -12.54
C GLU A 55 -5.12 -5.35 -12.35
N ILE A 56 -4.36 -5.38 -11.26
CA ILE A 56 -3.23 -4.47 -11.02
C ILE A 56 -2.20 -4.63 -12.15
N MET A 57 -1.74 -5.87 -12.38
CA MET A 57 -0.79 -6.18 -13.46
C MET A 57 -1.30 -5.68 -14.81
N ARG A 58 -2.55 -6.01 -15.17
CA ARG A 58 -3.16 -5.62 -16.44
C ARG A 58 -3.20 -4.10 -16.64
N ILE A 59 -3.58 -3.35 -15.61
CA ILE A 59 -3.64 -1.88 -15.69
C ILE A 59 -2.23 -1.33 -15.88
N GLU A 60 -1.29 -1.70 -15.02
CA GLU A 60 0.05 -1.14 -15.05
C GLU A 60 0.82 -1.52 -16.31
N GLU A 61 0.69 -2.77 -16.79
CA GLU A 61 1.25 -3.20 -18.08
C GLU A 61 0.65 -2.43 -19.25
N SER A 62 -0.65 -2.15 -19.25
CA SER A 62 -1.29 -1.38 -20.32
C SER A 62 -0.77 0.05 -20.43
N PHE A 63 -0.26 0.58 -19.32
CA PHE A 63 0.42 1.86 -19.27
C PHE A 63 1.93 1.71 -19.29
N ASP A 64 2.54 0.54 -19.43
CA ASP A 64 4.00 0.36 -19.35
C ASP A 64 4.61 1.04 -18.09
N VAL A 65 4.03 0.76 -16.93
CA VAL A 65 4.53 1.19 -15.62
C VAL A 65 4.64 0.00 -14.68
N ARG A 66 5.36 0.19 -13.56
CA ARG A 66 5.47 -0.78 -12.46
C ARG A 66 5.32 -0.05 -11.13
N SER A 67 4.85 -0.79 -10.13
CA SER A 67 4.68 -0.32 -8.76
C SER A 67 5.55 -1.11 -7.77
N THR A 68 5.67 -0.58 -6.56
CA THR A 68 6.23 -1.29 -5.40
C THR A 68 5.12 -1.92 -4.58
N LEU A 69 5.16 -3.24 -4.38
CA LEU A 69 4.18 -3.96 -3.56
C LEU A 69 4.78 -4.29 -2.20
N PHE A 70 4.17 -3.76 -1.14
CA PHE A 70 4.49 -4.08 0.25
C PHE A 70 3.62 -5.25 0.73
N PHE A 71 4.24 -6.39 1.01
CA PHE A 71 3.56 -7.61 1.46
C PHE A 71 3.59 -7.77 2.98
N LEU A 72 2.42 -8.00 3.57
CA LEU A 72 2.22 -8.15 5.02
C LEU A 72 2.27 -9.61 5.46
N ASN A 73 3.04 -9.89 6.51
CA ASN A 73 2.98 -11.17 7.22
C ASN A 73 2.56 -10.93 8.67
N GLU A 74 1.29 -10.53 8.87
CA GLU A 74 0.79 -10.10 10.18
C GLU A 74 0.90 -11.20 11.24
N SER A 75 1.49 -10.86 12.39
CA SER A 75 1.78 -11.76 13.50
C SER A 75 1.05 -11.36 14.80
N PHE A 76 0.17 -10.36 14.74
CA PHE A 76 -0.59 -9.90 15.90
C PHE A 76 -1.34 -11.06 16.58
N PRO A 77 -1.15 -11.28 17.90
CA PRO A 77 -1.73 -12.42 18.58
C PRO A 77 -3.25 -12.28 18.65
N PHE A 78 -3.95 -13.32 18.22
CA PHE A 78 -5.40 -13.42 18.44
C PHE A 78 -5.69 -13.56 19.93
N LYS A 79 -6.58 -12.69 20.44
CA LYS A 79 -7.06 -12.75 21.82
C LYS A 79 -8.59 -12.84 21.79
N LEU A 80 -9.12 -14.01 22.14
CA LEU A 80 -10.55 -14.32 22.08
C LEU A 80 -11.41 -13.28 22.83
N PHE A 81 -10.97 -12.85 24.02
CA PHE A 81 -11.69 -11.88 24.86
C PHE A 81 -11.43 -10.41 24.51
N SER A 82 -10.64 -10.13 23.46
CA SER A 82 -10.34 -8.78 23.03
C SER A 82 -10.91 -8.53 21.65
N ILE A 83 -12.24 -8.38 21.59
CA ILE A 83 -13.01 -8.25 20.35
C ILE A 83 -12.53 -7.06 19.50
N SER A 84 -12.07 -5.98 20.13
CA SER A 84 -11.45 -4.82 19.46
C SER A 84 -10.15 -5.14 18.73
N ASN A 85 -9.48 -6.26 19.05
CA ASN A 85 -8.23 -6.72 18.45
C ASN A 85 -8.42 -7.83 17.41
N TRP A 86 -9.64 -8.32 17.21
CA TRP A 86 -9.89 -9.36 16.20
C TRP A 86 -9.59 -8.84 14.79
N ASN A 87 -9.86 -7.55 14.54
CA ASN A 87 -9.52 -6.94 13.26
C ASN A 87 -8.01 -6.95 13.00
N ARG A 88 -7.17 -6.91 14.04
CA ARG A 88 -5.72 -6.92 13.90
C ARG A 88 -5.11 -8.32 13.75
N SER A 89 -5.87 -9.38 14.02
CA SER A 89 -5.34 -10.75 14.09
C SER A 89 -5.93 -11.72 13.07
N LEU A 90 -7.08 -11.40 12.46
CA LEU A 90 -7.81 -12.32 11.57
C LEU A 90 -7.88 -11.81 10.13
N GLY A 91 -7.78 -12.72 9.16
CA GLY A 91 -7.92 -12.45 7.72
C GLY A 91 -6.63 -12.12 6.98
N TYR A 92 -5.50 -12.27 7.67
CA TYR A 92 -4.17 -12.13 7.08
C TYR A 92 -3.69 -13.48 6.56
N TYR A 93 -3.03 -13.45 5.41
CA TYR A 93 -2.33 -14.61 4.88
C TYR A 93 -0.99 -14.79 5.59
N LYS A 94 -0.31 -15.88 5.26
CA LYS A 94 1.06 -16.14 5.71
C LYS A 94 1.94 -16.39 4.50
N PHE A 95 3.19 -15.99 4.59
CA PHE A 95 4.20 -16.26 3.56
C PHE A 95 4.44 -17.74 3.31
N VAL A 96 4.04 -18.64 4.21
CA VAL A 96 4.09 -20.09 3.99
C VAL A 96 3.04 -20.58 2.97
N ASP A 97 2.02 -19.79 2.66
CA ASP A 97 0.99 -20.15 1.68
C ASP A 97 1.59 -20.20 0.25
N PRO A 98 1.57 -21.34 -0.45
CA PRO A 98 2.13 -21.47 -1.79
C PRO A 98 1.56 -20.46 -2.80
N LYS A 99 0.27 -20.10 -2.70
CA LYS A 99 -0.35 -19.13 -3.61
C LYS A 99 0.22 -17.73 -3.39
N ILE A 100 0.54 -17.39 -2.15
CA ILE A 100 1.16 -16.11 -1.80
C ILE A 100 2.61 -16.06 -2.28
N ARG A 101 3.37 -17.13 -2.03
CA ARG A 101 4.75 -17.20 -2.54
C ARG A 101 4.78 -17.06 -4.05
N GLU A 102 3.86 -17.73 -4.76
CA GLU A 102 3.81 -17.65 -6.22
C GLU A 102 3.41 -16.27 -6.72
N ILE A 103 2.44 -15.59 -6.08
CA ILE A 103 2.07 -14.24 -6.54
C ILE A 103 3.19 -13.23 -6.27
N ILE A 104 3.88 -13.31 -5.12
CA ILE A 104 5.06 -12.48 -4.83
C ILE A 104 6.13 -12.69 -5.91
N LYS A 105 6.48 -13.94 -6.20
CA LYS A 105 7.46 -14.27 -7.27
C LYS A 105 7.00 -13.84 -8.65
N THR A 106 5.70 -13.85 -8.92
CA THR A 106 5.16 -13.41 -10.22
C THR A 106 5.33 -11.91 -10.41
N PHE A 107 5.04 -11.09 -9.38
CA PHE A 107 5.31 -9.66 -9.41
C PHE A 107 6.81 -9.38 -9.56
N ASP A 108 7.64 -10.05 -8.75
CA ASP A 108 9.09 -9.88 -8.79
C ASP A 108 9.68 -10.16 -10.19
N ARG A 109 9.37 -11.32 -10.78
CA ARG A 109 9.80 -11.67 -12.15
C ARG A 109 9.26 -10.73 -13.23
N GLY A 110 8.15 -10.05 -12.94
CA GLY A 110 7.50 -9.13 -13.87
C GLY A 110 8.08 -7.71 -13.84
N GLY A 111 9.05 -7.44 -12.97
CA GLY A 111 9.70 -6.13 -12.83
C GLY A 111 9.01 -5.18 -11.83
N TRP A 112 8.05 -5.68 -11.04
CA TRP A 112 7.56 -4.94 -9.89
C TRP A 112 8.53 -5.07 -8.72
N GLU A 113 8.64 -4.02 -7.92
CA GLU A 113 9.45 -4.11 -6.71
C GLU A 113 8.66 -4.78 -5.58
N ILE A 114 9.33 -5.68 -4.87
CA ILE A 114 8.81 -6.29 -3.65
C ILE A 114 9.40 -5.60 -2.41
N GLY A 115 8.52 -5.06 -1.57
CA GLY A 115 8.84 -4.45 -0.28
C GLY A 115 8.18 -5.19 0.88
N LEU A 116 8.67 -4.98 2.11
CA LEU A 116 8.03 -5.52 3.30
C LEU A 116 6.93 -4.56 3.81
N HIS A 117 5.72 -5.08 4.02
CA HIS A 117 4.73 -4.40 4.86
C HIS A 117 4.90 -4.88 6.30
N GLY A 118 5.62 -4.11 7.11
CA GLY A 118 5.92 -4.48 8.51
C GLY A 118 4.63 -4.68 9.31
N SER A 119 4.56 -5.76 10.08
CA SER A 119 3.37 -6.08 10.87
C SER A 119 3.02 -5.02 11.92
N TYR A 120 1.82 -5.11 12.48
CA TYR A 120 1.31 -4.09 13.40
C TYR A 120 2.29 -3.73 14.54
N ASN A 121 3.03 -4.71 15.07
CA ASN A 121 3.97 -4.52 16.18
C ASN A 121 5.44 -4.38 15.75
N SER A 122 5.79 -4.60 14.48
CA SER A 122 7.20 -4.62 14.03
C SER A 122 7.87 -3.25 14.12
N TYR A 123 7.12 -2.15 14.04
CA TYR A 123 7.65 -0.78 14.08
C TYR A 123 8.40 -0.40 15.37
N ARG A 124 8.28 -1.20 16.44
CA ARG A 124 9.02 -1.04 17.71
C ARG A 124 9.73 -2.33 18.13
N ASN A 125 9.87 -3.30 17.23
CA ASN A 125 10.41 -4.61 17.55
C ASN A 125 11.38 -5.06 16.46
N LEU A 126 12.68 -4.87 16.75
CA LEU A 126 13.78 -5.23 15.88
C LEU A 126 13.77 -6.71 15.47
N ALA A 127 13.64 -7.62 16.44
CA ALA A 127 13.68 -9.05 16.17
C ALA A 127 12.51 -9.48 15.28
N LEU A 128 11.31 -8.94 15.54
CA LEU A 128 10.14 -9.21 14.72
C LEU A 128 10.34 -8.71 13.29
N LEU A 129 10.69 -7.42 13.12
CA LEU A 129 10.90 -6.84 11.79
C LEU A 129 11.99 -7.58 11.01
N LYS A 130 13.09 -7.99 11.67
CA LYS A 130 14.18 -8.77 11.07
C LYS A 130 13.69 -10.13 10.56
N SER A 131 12.91 -10.84 11.36
CA SER A 131 12.37 -12.15 10.96
C SER A 131 11.35 -12.03 9.82
N GLU A 132 10.54 -10.97 9.81
CA GLU A 132 9.61 -10.68 8.72
C GLU A 132 10.33 -10.34 7.41
N LYS A 133 11.38 -9.51 7.46
CA LYS A 133 12.24 -9.23 6.30
C LYS A 133 12.86 -10.51 5.76
N HIS A 134 13.49 -11.30 6.62
CA HIS A 134 14.14 -12.55 6.21
C HIS A 134 13.16 -13.53 5.54
N ALA A 135 11.95 -13.68 6.09
CA ALA A 135 10.94 -14.55 5.50
C ALA A 135 10.50 -14.11 4.10
N LEU A 136 10.50 -12.80 3.81
CA LEU A 136 10.21 -12.29 2.47
C LEU A 136 11.40 -12.48 1.52
N GLU A 137 12.61 -12.22 1.99
CA GLU A 137 13.86 -12.45 1.23
C GLU A 137 14.02 -13.92 0.83
N GLU A 138 13.64 -14.86 1.69
CA GLU A 138 13.59 -16.30 1.35
C GLU A 138 12.60 -16.63 0.21
N ILE A 139 11.59 -15.79 -0.03
CA ILE A 139 10.64 -15.98 -1.13
C ILE A 139 11.22 -15.46 -2.44
N VAL A 140 11.75 -14.24 -2.45
CA VAL A 140 12.25 -13.56 -3.66
C VAL A 140 13.68 -13.98 -4.03
N GLY A 141 14.48 -14.44 -3.06
CA GLY A 141 15.86 -14.89 -3.28
C GLY A 141 16.89 -13.77 -3.41
N HIS A 142 16.54 -12.55 -3.03
CA HIS A 142 17.42 -11.39 -3.00
C HIS A 142 17.06 -10.45 -1.84
N GLU A 143 17.88 -9.42 -1.61
CA GLU A 143 17.66 -8.42 -0.55
C GLU A 143 16.36 -7.62 -0.80
N VAL A 144 15.59 -7.42 0.27
CA VAL A 144 14.42 -6.53 0.30
C VAL A 144 14.82 -5.22 0.97
N ILE A 145 14.84 -4.15 0.19
CA ILE A 145 15.39 -2.85 0.63
C ILE A 145 14.33 -1.83 1.08
N GLY A 146 13.07 -2.04 0.71
CA GLY A 146 11.96 -1.13 1.00
C GLY A 146 11.02 -1.65 2.09
N VAL A 147 10.54 -0.74 2.95
CA VAL A 147 9.55 -1.04 3.98
C VAL A 147 8.44 0.01 4.07
N ARG A 148 7.23 -0.45 4.36
CA ARG A 148 6.13 0.39 4.86
C ARG A 148 5.52 -0.28 6.09
N GLN A 149 5.29 0.47 7.17
CA GLN A 149 4.69 -0.07 8.38
C GLN A 149 3.16 -0.07 8.27
N HIS A 150 2.53 -1.17 8.67
CA HIS A 150 1.07 -1.29 8.75
C HIS A 150 0.49 -0.17 9.62
N TYR A 151 -0.62 0.43 9.15
CA TYR A 151 -1.26 1.62 9.75
C TYR A 151 -0.43 2.92 9.74
N LEU A 152 0.64 2.99 8.93
CA LEU A 152 1.61 4.08 8.98
C LEU A 152 2.11 4.27 10.42
N ASN A 153 2.37 3.16 11.11
CA ASN A 153 2.88 3.17 12.47
C ASN A 153 4.35 3.58 12.47
N LEU A 154 4.63 4.76 13.04
CA LEU A 154 5.96 5.33 13.12
C LEU A 154 6.15 5.98 14.50
N VAL A 155 7.30 5.72 15.12
CA VAL A 155 7.84 6.53 16.22
C VAL A 155 9.15 7.08 15.69
N ILE A 156 9.18 8.36 15.35
CA ILE A 156 10.36 8.99 14.77
C ILE A 156 11.28 9.47 15.91
N PRO A 157 12.60 9.18 15.89
CA PRO A 157 13.33 8.42 14.87
C PRO A 157 13.47 6.91 15.17
N ASP A 158 12.94 6.41 16.29
CA ASP A 158 13.17 5.05 16.78
C ASP A 158 12.78 3.93 15.80
N THR A 159 11.63 4.04 15.12
CA THR A 159 11.22 3.08 14.09
C THR A 159 12.18 3.07 12.92
N TRP A 160 12.65 4.25 12.49
CA TRP A 160 13.62 4.35 11.39
C TRP A 160 14.99 3.79 11.78
N ARG A 161 15.42 3.97 13.04
CA ARG A 161 16.64 3.32 13.57
C ARG A 161 16.53 1.80 13.51
N ILE A 162 15.40 1.24 13.95
CA ILE A 162 15.14 -0.20 13.87
C ILE A 162 15.17 -0.68 12.41
N GLN A 163 14.51 0.03 11.50
CA GLN A 163 14.51 -0.34 10.08
C GLN A 163 15.91 -0.30 9.47
N LYS A 164 16.73 0.71 9.82
CA LYS A 164 18.13 0.80 9.40
C LYS A 164 18.98 -0.34 9.95
N GLU A 165 18.76 -0.75 11.19
CA GLU A 165 19.47 -1.89 11.81
C GLU A 165 19.12 -3.23 11.15
N VAL A 166 17.91 -3.35 10.59
CA VAL A 166 17.47 -4.48 9.75
C VAL A 166 17.90 -4.32 8.28
N ASP A 167 18.71 -3.30 7.99
CA ASP A 167 19.25 -2.98 6.68
C ASP A 167 18.18 -2.65 5.61
N PHE A 168 17.07 -2.05 6.01
CA PHE A 168 16.22 -1.35 5.05
C PHE A 168 16.94 -0.07 4.57
N LYS A 169 16.77 0.23 3.29
CA LYS A 169 17.40 1.37 2.64
C LYS A 169 16.47 2.57 2.57
N TYR A 170 15.17 2.33 2.42
CA TYR A 170 14.14 3.37 2.47
C TYR A 170 12.86 2.94 3.21
N ASP A 171 12.17 3.93 3.77
CA ASP A 171 10.85 3.82 4.39
C ASP A 171 9.81 4.62 3.58
N ALA A 172 8.63 4.04 3.38
CA ALA A 172 7.51 4.67 2.68
C ALA A 172 6.28 4.87 3.60
N SER A 173 6.49 4.99 4.91
CA SER A 173 5.43 5.04 5.92
C SER A 173 5.01 6.45 6.32
N LEU A 174 5.87 7.45 6.10
CA LEU A 174 5.59 8.82 6.49
C LEU A 174 4.52 9.43 5.57
N GLY A 175 3.40 9.89 6.12
CA GLY A 175 2.33 10.53 5.37
C GLY A 175 1.28 11.19 6.28
N ILE A 176 0.34 11.93 5.69
CA ILE A 176 -0.69 12.63 6.45
C ILE A 176 -1.82 11.67 6.83
N LYS A 177 -2.03 11.45 8.14
CA LYS A 177 -3.18 10.66 8.61
C LYS A 177 -4.49 11.42 8.39
N ASN A 178 -5.48 10.77 7.79
CA ASN A 178 -6.80 11.32 7.48
C ASN A 178 -6.80 12.47 6.47
N ASN A 179 -5.74 12.61 5.65
CA ASN A 179 -5.71 13.58 4.56
C ASN A 179 -4.93 13.06 3.34
N VAL A 180 -4.93 13.84 2.27
CA VAL A 180 -4.08 13.67 1.08
C VAL A 180 -3.28 14.94 0.82
N GLY A 181 -2.12 14.82 0.17
CA GLY A 181 -1.17 15.89 -0.09
C GLY A 181 0.17 15.68 0.61
N PHE A 182 1.08 16.64 0.46
CA PHE A 182 2.45 16.56 0.94
C PHE A 182 2.56 16.95 2.43
N LEU A 183 3.05 16.04 3.26
CA LEU A 183 3.28 16.32 4.69
C LEU A 183 4.36 17.40 4.84
N GLU A 184 4.03 18.54 5.46
CA GLU A 184 4.97 19.64 5.75
C GLU A 184 5.78 20.11 4.51
N ASN A 185 5.21 20.00 3.31
CA ASN A 185 5.89 20.31 2.05
C ASN A 185 7.12 19.42 1.74
N HIS A 186 7.18 18.20 2.27
CA HIS A 186 8.16 17.19 1.84
C HIS A 186 7.81 16.70 0.42
N TYR A 187 8.28 17.44 -0.58
CA TYR A 187 8.08 17.16 -2.00
C TYR A 187 9.05 16.12 -2.57
N TYR A 188 10.08 15.75 -1.83
CA TYR A 188 11.20 14.94 -2.32
C TYR A 188 11.52 13.82 -1.33
N PRO A 189 12.20 12.75 -1.78
CA PRO A 189 12.94 11.91 -0.85
C PRO A 189 13.84 12.77 0.03
N PHE A 190 13.95 12.40 1.30
CA PHE A 190 14.89 13.03 2.20
C PHE A 190 15.57 11.97 3.07
N ARG A 191 16.73 12.32 3.61
CA ARG A 191 17.43 11.49 4.58
C ARG A 191 17.18 12.06 5.97
N ASP A 192 16.57 11.29 6.85
CA ASP A 192 16.42 11.68 8.26
C ASP A 192 17.80 11.78 8.92
N GLU A 193 18.07 12.90 9.60
CA GLU A 193 19.37 13.15 10.21
C GLU A 193 19.65 12.22 11.41
N ALA A 194 18.62 11.88 12.19
CA ALA A 194 18.77 11.16 13.45
C ALA A 194 18.92 9.63 13.29
N SER A 195 18.47 9.08 12.16
CA SER A 195 18.53 7.65 11.84
C SER A 195 19.32 7.35 10.56
N GLY A 196 19.48 8.32 9.66
CA GLY A 196 20.06 8.11 8.33
C GLY A 196 19.13 7.41 7.33
N MET A 197 17.87 7.17 7.69
CA MET A 197 16.87 6.54 6.83
C MET A 197 16.47 7.45 5.67
N VAL A 198 16.41 6.89 4.46
CA VAL A 198 15.79 7.59 3.32
C VAL A 198 14.28 7.40 3.42
N VAL A 199 13.54 8.49 3.35
CA VAL A 199 12.09 8.49 3.48
C VAL A 199 11.48 8.90 2.15
N LEU A 200 10.51 8.12 1.69
CA LEU A 200 9.66 8.41 0.52
C LEU A 200 8.27 8.84 1.03
N PRO A 201 7.98 10.15 1.13
CA PRO A 201 6.77 10.65 1.77
C PRO A 201 5.52 10.28 0.96
N LEU A 202 4.56 9.64 1.62
CA LEU A 202 3.27 9.27 1.06
C LEU A 202 2.38 10.51 0.88
N ALA A 203 1.92 10.73 -0.36
CA ALA A 203 1.08 11.87 -0.70
C ALA A 203 -0.40 11.49 -0.88
N ILE A 204 -0.70 10.36 -1.51
CA ILE A 204 -2.08 9.91 -1.73
C ILE A 204 -2.23 8.48 -1.23
N MET A 205 -3.23 8.23 -0.38
CA MET A 205 -3.67 6.88 -0.03
C MET A 205 -5.16 6.74 -0.32
N ASP A 206 -5.54 5.68 -1.02
CA ASP A 206 -6.94 5.33 -1.32
C ASP A 206 -7.86 5.51 -0.11
N LYS A 207 -7.51 4.95 1.05
CA LYS A 207 -8.34 5.01 2.25
C LYS A 207 -8.68 6.44 2.64
N TYR A 208 -7.69 7.33 2.77
CA TYR A 208 -7.95 8.71 3.21
C TYR A 208 -8.57 9.55 2.11
N LEU A 209 -8.20 9.30 0.84
CA LEU A 209 -8.81 9.96 -0.29
C LEU A 209 -10.33 9.75 -0.30
N PHE A 210 -10.76 8.50 -0.19
CA PHE A 210 -12.19 8.16 -0.24
C PHE A 210 -12.92 8.40 1.08
N ASP A 211 -12.25 8.37 2.23
CA ASP A 211 -12.85 8.83 3.49
C ASP A 211 -13.18 10.35 3.44
N LEU A 212 -12.47 11.13 2.61
CA LEU A 212 -12.67 12.58 2.40
C LEU A 212 -13.57 12.94 1.21
N SER A 213 -14.12 11.95 0.51
CA SER A 213 -14.82 12.15 -0.76
C SER A 213 -16.21 11.51 -0.70
N ILE A 214 -17.24 12.31 -0.96
CA ILE A 214 -18.62 11.81 -0.98
C ILE A 214 -18.90 11.17 -2.35
N HIS A 215 -18.41 11.82 -3.40
CA HIS A 215 -18.53 11.38 -4.79
C HIS A 215 -17.16 11.08 -5.41
N LEU A 216 -17.16 10.29 -6.50
CA LEU A 216 -15.93 9.97 -7.24
C LEU A 216 -15.26 11.23 -7.82
N ASP A 217 -16.05 12.23 -8.20
CA ASP A 217 -15.52 13.50 -8.71
C ASP A 217 -14.78 14.27 -7.62
N ASP A 218 -15.21 14.20 -6.36
CA ASP A 218 -14.47 14.79 -5.23
C ASP A 218 -13.10 14.14 -5.07
N ALA A 219 -13.07 12.80 -5.12
CA ALA A 219 -11.83 12.03 -5.04
C ALA A 219 -10.90 12.38 -6.22
N TRP A 220 -11.45 12.49 -7.43
CA TRP A 220 -10.67 12.88 -8.60
C TRP A 220 -10.12 14.31 -8.50
N ASN A 221 -10.95 15.27 -8.10
CA ASN A 221 -10.53 16.66 -7.93
C ASN A 221 -9.41 16.80 -6.89
N ARG A 222 -9.49 16.05 -5.79
CA ARG A 222 -8.41 15.98 -4.79
C ARG A 222 -7.12 15.40 -5.37
N CYS A 223 -7.21 14.34 -6.17
CA CYS A 223 -6.04 13.78 -6.86
C CYS A 223 -5.42 14.81 -7.80
N LEU A 224 -6.24 15.49 -8.61
CA LEU A 224 -5.79 16.55 -9.52
C LEU A 224 -5.06 17.67 -8.78
N MET A 225 -5.59 18.15 -7.65
CA MET A 225 -4.92 19.18 -6.85
C MET A 225 -3.52 18.75 -6.39
N VAL A 226 -3.37 17.49 -5.94
CA VAL A 226 -2.07 16.96 -5.50
C VAL A 226 -1.13 16.74 -6.69
N ILE A 227 -1.64 16.28 -7.84
CA ILE A 227 -0.86 16.11 -9.09
C ILE A 227 -0.39 17.47 -9.62
N ASP A 228 -1.25 18.49 -9.62
CA ASP A 228 -0.93 19.86 -10.03
C ASP A 228 0.20 20.44 -9.16
N GLU A 229 0.11 20.23 -7.85
CA GLU A 229 1.17 20.64 -6.92
C GLU A 229 2.47 19.88 -7.17
N ALA A 230 2.39 18.57 -7.39
CA ALA A 230 3.54 17.72 -7.67
C ALA A 230 4.29 18.15 -8.94
N GLU A 231 3.56 18.38 -10.03
CA GLU A 231 4.11 18.85 -11.30
C GLU A 231 4.76 20.23 -11.16
N LYS A 232 4.04 21.19 -10.55
CA LYS A 232 4.55 22.56 -10.34
C LYS A 232 5.84 22.60 -9.52
N LYS A 233 5.98 21.67 -8.58
CA LYS A 233 7.16 21.57 -7.71
C LYS A 233 8.25 20.65 -8.26
N GLY A 234 7.95 19.83 -9.27
CA GLY A 234 8.85 18.76 -9.71
C GLY A 234 9.04 17.68 -8.64
N ALA A 235 7.98 17.34 -7.91
CA ALA A 235 8.00 16.51 -6.71
C ALA A 235 8.02 14.99 -7.01
N LEU A 236 8.30 14.20 -5.99
CA LEU A 236 7.96 12.78 -5.91
C LEU A 236 6.52 12.62 -5.41
N LEU A 237 5.64 12.11 -6.27
CA LEU A 237 4.28 11.73 -5.93
C LEU A 237 4.21 10.23 -5.58
N VAL A 238 4.24 9.90 -4.29
CA VAL A 238 4.01 8.53 -3.82
C VAL A 238 2.50 8.28 -3.65
N VAL A 239 1.99 7.26 -4.34
CA VAL A 239 0.57 6.87 -4.34
C VAL A 239 0.44 5.48 -3.75
N LEU A 240 -0.44 5.29 -2.76
CA LEU A 240 -0.77 4.01 -2.14
C LEU A 240 -2.21 3.61 -2.48
N TRP A 241 -2.36 2.47 -3.15
CA TRP A 241 -3.65 1.80 -3.34
C TRP A 241 -3.61 0.39 -2.75
N HIS A 242 -4.56 0.00 -1.91
CA HIS A 242 -4.58 -1.37 -1.40
C HIS A 242 -5.10 -2.32 -2.47
N GLN A 243 -4.55 -3.54 -2.58
CA GLN A 243 -5.01 -4.45 -3.64
C GLN A 243 -6.53 -4.70 -3.58
N ARG A 244 -7.09 -4.74 -2.37
CA ARG A 244 -8.47 -5.18 -2.14
C ARG A 244 -9.50 -4.23 -2.75
N VAL A 245 -9.13 -2.96 -2.91
CA VAL A 245 -10.03 -1.91 -3.40
C VAL A 245 -10.21 -1.94 -4.92
N PHE A 246 -9.50 -2.82 -5.63
CA PHE A 246 -9.73 -3.06 -7.06
C PHE A 246 -11.01 -3.87 -7.34
N ASN A 247 -11.67 -4.38 -6.30
CA ASN A 247 -12.97 -5.03 -6.45
C ASN A 247 -14.10 -4.00 -6.57
N GLU A 248 -14.51 -3.75 -7.81
CA GLU A 248 -15.60 -2.82 -8.18
C GLU A 248 -16.95 -3.09 -7.51
N LYS A 249 -17.22 -4.34 -7.09
CA LYS A 249 -18.49 -4.64 -6.42
C LYS A 249 -18.52 -4.08 -4.99
N GLU A 250 -17.36 -3.95 -4.35
CA GLU A 250 -17.25 -3.42 -2.98
C GLU A 250 -16.79 -1.97 -2.93
N PHE A 251 -15.90 -1.61 -3.85
CA PHE A 251 -15.24 -0.32 -3.93
C PHE A 251 -15.48 0.29 -5.33
N PRO A 252 -16.74 0.58 -5.69
CA PRO A 252 -17.08 1.07 -7.01
C PRO A 252 -16.31 2.36 -7.32
N GLY A 253 -15.60 2.37 -8.44
CA GLY A 253 -14.84 3.51 -8.94
C GLY A 253 -13.43 3.69 -8.34
N TYR A 254 -13.01 2.89 -7.36
CA TYR A 254 -11.66 3.02 -6.77
C TYR A 254 -10.57 2.68 -7.80
N LYS A 255 -10.80 1.65 -8.61
CA LYS A 255 -9.92 1.29 -9.73
C LYS A 255 -9.91 2.37 -10.82
N LEU A 256 -11.08 2.97 -11.08
CA LEU A 256 -11.19 4.05 -12.06
C LEU A 256 -10.31 5.24 -11.66
N ILE A 257 -10.36 5.66 -10.40
CA ILE A 257 -9.50 6.75 -9.90
C ILE A 257 -8.02 6.38 -9.99
N TYR A 258 -7.63 5.17 -9.59
CA TYR A 258 -6.24 4.69 -9.77
C TYR A 258 -5.78 4.80 -11.22
N THR A 259 -6.61 4.31 -12.15
CA THR A 259 -6.33 4.33 -13.60
C THR A 259 -6.19 5.78 -14.10
N LYS A 260 -7.08 6.67 -13.68
CA LYS A 260 -7.04 8.10 -14.06
C LYS A 260 -5.79 8.81 -13.52
N ILE A 261 -5.30 8.46 -12.34
CA ILE A 261 -4.03 9.02 -11.80
C ILE A 261 -2.87 8.66 -12.74
N ILE A 262 -2.76 7.39 -13.15
CA ILE A 262 -1.70 6.92 -14.05
C ILE A 262 -1.80 7.64 -15.41
N GLU A 263 -3.00 7.64 -16.00
CA GLU A 263 -3.26 8.28 -17.30
C GLU A 263 -2.89 9.77 -17.28
N GLU A 264 -3.34 10.50 -16.26
CA GLU A 264 -3.09 11.94 -16.14
C GLU A 264 -1.61 12.25 -15.89
N CYS A 265 -0.92 11.48 -15.05
CA CYS A 265 0.51 11.67 -14.82
C CYS A 265 1.34 11.33 -16.07
N LYS A 266 0.94 10.31 -16.84
CA LYS A 266 1.54 10.02 -18.15
C LYS A 266 1.31 11.15 -19.15
N ARG A 267 0.10 11.70 -19.22
CA ARG A 267 -0.24 12.87 -20.06
C ARG A 267 0.65 14.08 -19.75
N ARG A 268 1.07 14.22 -18.49
CA ARG A 268 2.00 15.27 -18.01
C ARG A 268 3.47 14.91 -18.10
N ASN A 269 3.82 13.80 -18.76
CA ASN A 269 5.19 13.31 -18.92
C ASN A 269 5.92 13.05 -17.58
N ALA A 270 5.19 12.65 -16.53
CA ALA A 270 5.81 12.25 -15.28
C ALA A 270 6.66 10.99 -15.46
N LEU A 271 7.77 10.91 -14.74
CA LEU A 271 8.62 9.71 -14.71
C LEU A 271 8.07 8.72 -13.69
N PHE A 272 7.71 7.51 -14.12
CA PHE A 272 7.26 6.46 -13.21
C PHE A 272 8.46 5.64 -12.75
N LYS A 273 8.58 5.46 -11.43
CA LYS A 273 9.67 4.71 -10.80
C LYS A 273 9.17 3.88 -9.64
N VAL A 274 9.72 2.69 -9.47
CA VAL A 274 9.52 1.93 -8.23
C VAL A 274 10.36 2.55 -7.11
N GLY A 275 10.00 2.29 -5.85
CA GLY A 275 10.68 2.82 -4.66
C GLY A 275 12.20 2.62 -4.66
N ARG A 276 12.69 1.45 -5.13
CA ARG A 276 14.12 1.16 -5.31
C ARG A 276 14.81 2.18 -6.21
N GLU A 277 14.26 2.42 -7.39
CA GLU A 277 14.84 3.36 -8.37
C GLU A 277 14.85 4.80 -7.81
N VAL A 278 13.77 5.17 -7.09
CA VAL A 278 13.72 6.47 -6.39
C VAL A 278 14.81 6.58 -5.32
N TYR A 279 15.06 5.51 -4.56
CA TYR A 279 16.10 5.46 -3.54
C TYR A 279 17.52 5.53 -4.14
N GLU A 280 17.78 4.75 -5.19
CA GLU A 280 19.08 4.69 -5.87
C GLU A 280 19.45 6.06 -6.44
N GLU A 281 18.53 6.70 -7.17
CA GLU A 281 18.77 8.04 -7.73
C GLU A 281 18.90 9.16 -6.70
N PHE A 282 18.30 8.98 -5.53
CA PHE A 282 18.49 9.91 -4.42
C PHE A 282 19.83 9.69 -3.72
N SER A 283 20.31 8.45 -3.64
CA SER A 283 21.53 8.09 -2.92
C SER A 283 22.80 8.29 -3.74
N ASP A 284 22.69 8.27 -5.07
CA ASP A 284 23.80 8.58 -6.00
C ASP A 284 24.09 10.09 -6.12
N LYS A 285 23.30 10.94 -5.47
CA LYS A 285 23.44 12.40 -5.43
C LYS A 285 24.08 12.86 -4.13
#